data_AF-A0A2D9PM25-F1
#
_entry.id   AF-A0A2D9PM25-F1
#
_cell.length_a   1.000
_cell.length_b   1.000
_cell.length_c   1.000
_cell.angle_alpha   90.00
_cell.angle_beta   90.00
_cell.angle_gamma   90.00
#
_symmetry.space_group_name_H-M   'P 1'
#
loop_
_entity.id
_entity.type
_entity.pdbx_description
1 polymer ?
#
loop_
_entity_poly.entity_id
_entity_poly.type
_entity_poly.pdbx_seq_one_letter_code
_entity_poly.pdbx_strand_id
1 'polypeptide(L)'
;MNKSNGKFVIICLVILLIILHHDVWNWDNKEPVFGFMPMALLWQSGISIGAGVTWFLATRIAWPDFSEDVEEAVVTESTPAQEVAE
;
A
#
# COMPACT_ATOMS: atom_id res chain seq x y z
N MET A 1 -9.75 1.65 16.81
CA MET A 1 -8.44 1.55 16.12
C MET A 1 -8.11 2.93 15.57
N ASN A 2 -7.09 3.59 16.11
CA ASN A 2 -6.78 4.98 15.78
C ASN A 2 -6.30 5.02 14.32
N LYS A 3 -6.77 5.99 13.52
CA LYS A 3 -6.53 6.09 12.07
C LYS A 3 -5.03 6.08 11.69
N SER A 4 -4.14 6.47 12.60
CA SER A 4 -2.67 6.36 12.43
C SER A 4 -2.11 4.94 12.57
N ASN A 5 -2.75 4.05 13.33
CA ASN A 5 -2.23 2.71 13.58
C ASN A 5 -2.33 1.79 12.35
N GLY A 6 -3.35 1.99 11.51
CA GLY A 6 -3.55 1.18 10.30
C GLY A 6 -2.39 1.32 9.29
N LYS A 7 -1.85 2.54 9.14
CA LYS A 7 -0.67 2.79 8.30
C LYS A 7 0.58 2.09 8.85
N PHE A 8 0.75 2.08 10.17
CA PHE A 8 1.88 1.44 10.83
C PHE A 8 1.87 -0.08 10.63
N VAL A 9 0.68 -0.71 10.66
CA VAL A 9 0.52 -2.14 10.38
C VAL A 9 0.98 -2.49 8.96
N ILE A 10 0.62 -1.68 7.96
CA ILE A 10 1.05 -1.89 6.57
C ILE A 10 2.55 -1.75 6.44
N ILE A 11 3.15 -0.72 7.05
CA ILE A 11 4.59 -0.51 7.04
C ILE A 11 5.32 -1.71 7.65
N CYS A 12 4.86 -2.20 8.81
CA CYS A 12 5.43 -3.41 9.43
C CYS A 12 5.30 -4.63 8.51
N LEU A 13 4.16 -4.82 7.83
CA LEU A 13 3.94 -5.93 6.88
C LEU A 13 4.89 -5.87 5.68
N VAL A 14 5.11 -4.68 5.12
CA VAL A 14 6.05 -4.48 4.00
C VAL A 14 7.49 -4.78 4.43
N ILE A 15 7.91 -4.27 5.58
CA ILE A 15 9.26 -4.56 6.13
C ILE A 15 9.44 -6.06 6.35
N LEU A 16 8.43 -6.73 6.92
CA LEU A 16 8.45 -8.17 7.13
C LEU A 16 8.57 -8.94 5.81
N LEU A 17 7.83 -8.53 4.77
CA LEU A 17 7.94 -9.13 3.43
C LEU A 17 9.33 -8.94 2.83
N ILE A 18 9.96 -7.78 2.99
CA ILE A 18 11.32 -7.52 2.50
C ILE A 18 12.34 -8.46 3.15
N ILE A 19 12.23 -8.67 4.46
CA ILE A 19 13.12 -9.57 5.20
C ILE A 19 12.91 -11.02 4.73
N LEU A 20 11.64 -11.46 4.62
CA LEU A 20 11.30 -12.80 4.13
C LEU A 20 11.78 -13.04 2.69
N HIS A 21 11.76 -11.99 1.86
CA HIS A 21 12.15 -12.07 0.44
C HIS A 21 13.64 -12.38 0.24
N HIS A 22 14.50 -12.01 1.21
CA HIS A 22 15.93 -12.21 1.10
C HIS A 22 16.34 -13.69 1.11
N ASP A 23 15.44 -14.59 1.53
CA ASP A 23 15.53 -16.07 1.42
C ASP A 23 16.90 -16.69 1.77
N VAL A 24 17.60 -16.12 2.75
CA VAL A 24 18.94 -16.61 3.16
C VAL A 24 18.87 -17.89 4.00
N TRP A 25 17.73 -18.17 4.61
CA TRP A 25 17.55 -19.29 5.52
C TRP A 25 17.29 -20.61 4.80
N ASN A 26 16.68 -20.58 3.62
CA ASN A 26 16.22 -21.78 2.93
C ASN A 26 17.13 -22.18 1.75
N TRP A 27 18.31 -21.55 1.64
CA TRP A 27 19.24 -21.71 0.52
C TRP A 27 19.80 -23.14 0.36
N ASP A 28 19.92 -23.91 1.46
CA ASP A 28 20.45 -25.28 1.42
C ASP A 28 19.35 -26.36 1.25
N ASN A 29 18.08 -25.97 1.36
CA ASN A 29 16.96 -26.92 1.27
C ASN A 29 16.61 -27.23 -0.19
N LYS A 30 17.11 -28.36 -0.66
CA LYS A 30 16.81 -28.91 -1.99
C LYS A 30 15.63 -29.88 -2.00
N GLU A 31 14.95 -30.07 -0.88
CA GLU A 31 13.82 -30.98 -0.80
C GLU A 31 12.66 -30.50 -1.69
N PRO A 32 12.20 -31.32 -2.65
CA PRO A 32 11.06 -30.99 -3.48
C PRO A 32 9.77 -31.20 -2.69
N VAL A 33 8.97 -30.14 -2.57
CA VAL A 33 7.62 -30.16 -2.03
C VAL A 33 6.65 -30.65 -3.12
N PHE A 34 5.67 -31.48 -2.74
CA PHE A 34 4.70 -32.10 -3.67
C PHE A 34 5.32 -32.96 -4.80
N GLY A 35 6.60 -33.32 -4.69
CA GLY A 35 7.30 -34.16 -5.68
C GLY A 35 7.69 -33.45 -6.99
N PHE A 36 7.42 -32.15 -7.12
CA PHE A 36 7.79 -31.39 -8.33
C PHE A 36 8.26 -29.95 -8.07
N MET A 37 7.95 -29.36 -6.92
CA MET A 37 8.20 -27.94 -6.66
C MET A 37 9.36 -27.77 -5.66
N PRO A 38 10.47 -27.11 -6.03
CA PRO A 38 11.50 -26.72 -5.08
C PRO A 38 10.92 -25.88 -3.94
N MET A 39 11.37 -26.12 -2.70
CA MET A 39 10.90 -25.36 -1.53
C MET A 39 11.08 -23.83 -1.70
N ALA A 40 12.15 -23.40 -2.37
CA ALA A 40 12.35 -22.00 -2.74
C ALA A 40 11.17 -21.44 -3.55
N LEU A 41 10.73 -22.13 -4.60
CA LEU A 41 9.59 -21.65 -5.43
C LEU A 41 8.30 -21.54 -4.62
N LEU A 42 8.03 -22.48 -3.73
CA LEU A 42 6.86 -22.43 -2.85
C LEU A 42 6.93 -21.20 -1.92
N TRP A 43 8.12 -20.94 -1.38
CA TRP A 43 8.39 -19.78 -0.53
C TRP A 43 8.18 -18.46 -1.28
N GLN A 44 8.81 -18.28 -2.45
CA GLN A 44 8.61 -17.08 -3.28
C GLN A 44 7.14 -16.91 -3.74
N SER A 45 6.44 -18.00 -4.03
CA SER A 45 5.00 -17.96 -4.36
C SER A 45 4.18 -17.45 -3.18
N GLY A 46 4.47 -17.95 -1.97
CA GLY A 46 3.82 -17.48 -0.74
C GLY A 46 4.06 -16.00 -0.47
N ILE A 47 5.30 -15.52 -0.65
CA ILE A 47 5.64 -14.09 -0.53
C ILE A 47 4.87 -13.25 -1.55
N SER A 48 4.74 -13.72 -2.79
CA SER A 48 3.98 -13.00 -3.84
C SER A 48 2.50 -12.86 -3.48
N ILE A 49 1.89 -13.92 -2.95
CA ILE A 49 0.52 -13.88 -2.44
C ILE A 49 0.43 -12.91 -1.25
N GLY A 50 1.37 -12.98 -0.30
CA GLY A 50 1.43 -12.08 0.85
C GLY A 50 1.58 -10.60 0.46
N ALA A 51 2.36 -10.30 -0.58
CA ALA A 51 2.49 -8.96 -1.13
C ALA A 51 1.16 -8.48 -1.74
N GLY A 52 0.46 -9.33 -2.49
CA GLY A 52 -0.87 -9.01 -3.02
C GLY A 52 -1.88 -8.70 -1.92
N VAL A 53 -1.91 -9.52 -0.85
CA VAL A 53 -2.77 -9.28 0.33
C VAL A 53 -2.39 -7.98 1.03
N THR A 54 -1.10 -7.72 1.22
CA THR A 54 -0.62 -6.47 1.86
C THR A 54 -1.06 -5.26 1.06
N TRP A 55 -0.97 -5.32 -0.26
CA TRP A 55 -1.42 -4.24 -1.13
C TRP A 55 -2.95 -4.06 -1.09
N PHE A 56 -3.71 -5.15 -1.06
CA PHE A 56 -5.16 -5.09 -0.87
C PHE A 56 -5.54 -4.46 0.48
N LEU A 57 -4.84 -4.78 1.57
CA LEU A 57 -5.05 -4.09 2.85
C LEU A 57 -4.65 -2.61 2.76
N ALA A 58 -3.59 -2.29 2.02
CA ALA A 58 -3.16 -0.91 1.80
C ALA A 58 -4.21 -0.09 1.06
N THR A 59 -4.85 -0.63 0.02
CA THR A 59 -5.94 0.06 -0.69
C THR A 59 -7.19 0.25 0.16
N ARG A 60 -7.42 -0.60 1.18
CA ARG A 60 -8.58 -0.45 2.08
C ARG A 60 -8.34 0.51 3.24
N ILE A 61 -7.11 0.61 3.73
CA ILE A 61 -6.78 1.35 4.96
C ILE A 61 -6.11 2.70 4.68
N ALA A 62 -5.24 2.76 3.67
CA ALA A 62 -4.44 3.94 3.37
C ALA A 62 -4.99 4.75 2.19
N TRP A 63 -5.82 4.15 1.33
CA TRP A 63 -6.46 4.88 0.24
C TRP A 63 -7.52 5.83 0.81
N PRO A 64 -7.48 7.13 0.46
CA PRO A 64 -8.50 8.06 0.89
C PRO A 64 -9.83 7.71 0.19
N ASP A 65 -10.92 7.63 0.95
CA ASP A 65 -12.25 7.75 0.37
C ASP A 65 -12.34 9.15 -0.23
N PHE A 66 -12.47 9.21 -1.56
CA PHE A 66 -12.87 10.43 -2.25
C PHE A 66 -14.37 10.64 -2.01
N SER A 67 -14.76 10.83 -0.74
CA SER A 67 -16.03 11.48 -0.45
C SER A 67 -15.88 12.95 -0.82
N GLU A 68 -16.89 13.46 -1.51
CA GLU A 68 -16.92 14.71 -2.27
C GLU A 68 -16.84 15.98 -1.41
N ASP A 69 -15.82 16.13 -0.58
CA ASP A 69 -15.51 17.41 0.07
C ASP A 69 -14.63 18.27 -0.85
N VAL A 70 -15.09 18.45 -2.10
CA VAL A 70 -14.70 19.57 -2.96
C VAL A 70 -15.76 20.67 -2.76
N GLU A 71 -16.02 21.01 -1.51
CA GLU A 71 -16.69 22.26 -1.17
C GLU A 71 -15.59 23.29 -0.85
N GLU A 72 -15.65 24.42 -1.56
CA GLU A 72 -15.13 25.71 -1.09
C GLU A 72 -13.63 26.02 -1.28
N ALA A 73 -13.16 26.02 -2.52
CA ALA A 73 -12.14 27.00 -2.96
C ALA A 73 -12.17 27.11 -4.48
N VAL A 74 -12.72 28.18 -5.06
CA VAL A 74 -12.23 28.84 -6.31
C VAL A 74 -13.12 29.99 -6.82
N VAL A 75 -14.36 30.25 -6.36
CA VAL A 75 -15.20 31.30 -7.02
C VAL A 75 -15.69 32.44 -6.12
N THR A 76 -14.88 32.88 -5.16
CA THR A 76 -15.16 34.11 -4.39
C THR A 76 -13.95 35.04 -4.24
N GLU A 77 -13.15 35.24 -5.30
CA GLU A 77 -12.27 36.42 -5.37
C GLU A 77 -12.07 36.89 -6.82
N SER A 78 -12.99 37.72 -7.32
CA SER A 78 -12.66 38.75 -8.31
C SER A 78 -13.73 39.85 -8.35
N THR A 79 -13.80 40.65 -7.29
CA THR A 79 -14.16 42.08 -7.40
C THR A 79 -13.53 42.81 -6.22
N PRO A 80 -12.56 43.69 -6.51
CA PRO A 80 -12.78 45.09 -6.13
C PRO A 80 -12.47 46.07 -7.28
N ALA A 81 -13.52 46.81 -7.66
CA ALA A 81 -13.55 48.21 -8.06
C ALA A 81 -12.27 48.89 -8.58
N GLN A 82 -12.24 49.26 -9.86
CA GLN A 82 -11.86 50.59 -10.40
C GLN A 82 -12.28 50.66 -11.90
N GLU A 83 -13.31 51.43 -12.25
CA GLU A 83 -13.24 52.43 -13.34
C GLU A 83 -14.51 53.31 -13.28
N VAL A 84 -14.29 54.54 -12.82
CA VAL A 84 -15.22 55.66 -12.84
C VAL A 84 -14.96 56.44 -14.12
N ALA A 85 -15.90 56.39 -15.08
CA ALA A 85 -16.19 57.33 -16.18
C ALA A 85 -17.15 56.55 -17.11
N GLU A 86 -18.41 56.95 -17.31
CA GLU A 86 -18.86 58.19 -17.96
C GLU A 86 -20.35 58.44 -17.63
#